data_AF-A0A2E8Z075-F1
#
_entry.id   AF-A0A2E8Z075-F1
#
_cell.length_a   1.000
_cell.length_b   1.000
_cell.length_c   1.000
_cell.angle_alpha   90.00
_cell.angle_beta   90.00
_cell.angle_gamma   90.00
#
_symmetry.space_group_name_H-M   'P 1'
#
loop_
_entity.id
_entity.type
_entity.pdbx_description
1 polymer ?
#
loop_
_entity_poly.entity_id
_entity_poly.type
_entity_poly.pdbx_seq_one_letter_code
_entity_poly.pdbx_strand_id
1 'polypeptide(L)'
;MLEQLAELPEQRATVGAIIPAYNEAETIGGVLDSLLMQTRLPDVIHVVINNTSDDSVEIAGHYAGPHTRMTPSGEQHTVIYVHDIGKNPDKKVGALNYGYSLVEHMDYLLGVDGDTTPEPDAIEHLVDEITSDDRIGGISAIYSIDDSALDGPIAKFLIAGQRAQFAAFNMQNLLKGRNMAVLGGQFSIFSTQALRQVLEDSHQRTPWVNDSEVEDSLLSLQIKSAGYLTKISARARAHVGGMTTMRSLDAQQVKWNFGAIDLMWPGQRGDTRGQPFHPNLRLRWFEHMSMVINIITRLGFVLLLLGSLSISAFVFQAWWVIPPLAAVLLNWKVARSMEFVNRRDYFFAMLLWPAELYMWIRMGHFVRAWLKFFSRQQTDNWAAQAKAERGKGIAWTYPFLTLALGLVVGAAVWLQLPVALRSDVLAVGWPILGVVTVLQTAWMFVKILKNQRGYKA
;
A
#
# COMPACT_ATOMS: atom_id res chain seq x y z
N MET A 1 26.60 43.87 -3.85
CA MET A 1 25.15 43.55 -3.94
C MET A 1 24.90 42.11 -4.38
N LEU A 2 25.50 41.61 -5.49
CA LEU A 2 25.39 40.19 -5.87
C LEU A 2 26.16 39.24 -4.94
N GLU A 3 27.35 39.63 -4.46
CA GLU A 3 28.09 38.84 -3.45
C GLU A 3 27.40 38.81 -2.08
N GLN A 4 26.72 39.89 -1.68
CA GLN A 4 25.96 39.97 -0.43
C GLN A 4 24.67 39.13 -0.46
N LEU A 5 24.13 38.81 -1.64
CA LEU A 5 23.00 37.89 -1.78
C LEU A 5 23.43 36.42 -1.65
N ALA A 6 24.69 36.10 -1.91
CA ALA A 6 25.26 34.76 -1.71
C ALA A 6 25.66 34.49 -0.25
N GLU A 7 25.73 35.53 0.59
CA GLU A 7 26.02 35.44 2.03
C GLU A 7 24.77 35.37 2.92
N LEU A 8 23.56 35.53 2.35
CA LEU A 8 22.36 35.19 3.08
C LEU A 8 22.38 33.67 3.28
N PRO A 9 22.36 33.15 4.51
CA PRO A 9 22.24 31.72 4.70
C PRO A 9 20.96 31.29 3.97
N GLU A 10 21.09 30.46 2.94
CA GLU A 10 19.92 29.78 2.38
C GLU A 10 19.25 29.10 3.56
N GLN A 11 18.06 29.59 3.91
CA GLN A 11 17.35 29.12 5.08
C GLN A 11 16.94 27.68 4.77
N ARG A 12 17.72 26.72 5.28
CA ARG A 12 17.47 25.30 5.11
C ARG A 12 16.08 25.00 5.67
N ALA A 13 15.23 24.43 4.83
CA ALA A 13 13.89 24.05 5.26
C ALA A 13 13.95 23.06 6.43
N THR A 14 13.17 23.37 7.46
CA THR A 14 13.09 22.62 8.71
C THR A 14 12.14 21.42 8.56
N VAL A 15 12.54 20.28 9.11
CA VAL A 15 11.82 19.01 9.02
C VAL A 15 11.64 18.40 10.40
N GLY A 16 10.37 18.23 10.80
CA GLY A 16 10.00 17.51 12.02
C GLY A 16 9.51 16.11 11.70
N ALA A 17 10.19 15.09 12.21
CA ALA A 17 9.76 13.71 12.05
C ALA A 17 8.85 13.27 13.19
N ILE A 18 7.76 12.57 12.86
CA ILE A 18 6.84 11.97 13.83
C ILE A 18 6.78 10.47 13.57
N ILE A 19 7.00 9.69 14.63
CA ILE A 19 6.93 8.23 14.61
C ILE A 19 5.82 7.79 15.57
N PRO A 20 4.58 7.54 15.10
CA PRO A 20 3.57 6.90 15.94
C PRO A 20 3.96 5.44 16.20
N ALA A 21 3.89 5.03 17.46
CA ALA A 21 4.25 3.69 17.91
C ALA A 21 3.19 3.14 18.88
N TYR A 22 2.87 1.85 18.74
CA TYR A 22 2.01 1.06 19.60
C TYR A 22 2.76 -0.13 20.23
N ASN A 23 3.26 -1.08 19.43
CA ASN A 23 3.96 -2.28 19.90
C ASN A 23 5.07 -2.64 18.89
N GLU A 24 6.10 -1.80 18.81
CA GLU A 24 7.19 -1.90 17.83
C GLU A 24 8.53 -2.18 18.50
N ALA A 25 8.55 -2.88 19.65
CA ALA A 25 9.79 -3.18 20.36
C ALA A 25 10.84 -3.88 19.47
N GLU A 26 10.40 -4.73 18.53
CA GLU A 26 11.29 -5.44 17.61
C GLU A 26 11.86 -4.55 16.49
N THR A 27 11.19 -3.45 16.12
CA THR A 27 11.50 -2.68 14.90
C THR A 27 11.94 -1.24 15.17
N ILE A 28 11.49 -0.62 16.26
CA ILE A 28 11.67 0.82 16.52
C ILE A 28 13.14 1.23 16.60
N GLY A 29 14.02 0.39 17.16
CA GLY A 29 15.46 0.65 17.20
C GLY A 29 16.06 0.78 15.79
N GLY A 30 15.71 -0.14 14.88
CA GLY A 30 16.15 -0.10 13.50
C GLY A 30 15.61 1.11 12.72
N VAL A 31 14.38 1.55 13.01
CA VAL A 31 13.82 2.79 12.46
C VAL A 31 14.64 4.00 12.91
N LEU A 32 14.92 4.13 14.21
CA LEU A 32 15.69 5.25 14.75
C LEU A 32 17.14 5.26 14.23
N ASP A 33 17.79 4.10 14.19
CA ASP A 33 19.12 3.95 13.58
C ASP A 33 19.13 4.44 12.12
N SER A 34 18.14 4.01 11.33
CA SER A 34 18.06 4.37 9.91
C SER A 34 17.80 5.86 9.67
N LEU A 35 17.07 6.54 10.58
CA LEU A 35 16.87 7.99 10.55
C LEU A 35 18.14 8.74 10.95
N LEU A 36 18.88 8.24 11.94
CA LEU A 36 20.19 8.78 12.33
C LEU A 36 21.26 8.57 11.25
N MET A 37 21.06 7.61 10.33
CA MET A 37 21.97 7.36 9.19
C MET A 37 21.63 8.17 7.92
N GLN A 38 20.69 9.11 7.96
CA GLN A 38 20.29 9.90 6.78
C GLN A 38 21.32 10.97 6.40
N THR A 39 21.63 11.11 5.11
CA THR A 39 22.52 12.17 4.55
C THR A 39 22.00 13.57 4.91
N ARG A 40 20.68 13.70 5.06
CA ARG A 40 19.99 14.83 5.66
C ARG A 40 19.21 14.37 6.88
N LEU A 41 19.64 14.78 8.08
CA LEU A 41 18.89 14.52 9.31
C LEU A 41 17.62 15.40 9.37
N PRO A 42 16.52 14.88 9.97
CA PRO A 42 15.46 15.73 10.49
C PRO A 42 16.00 16.68 11.55
N ASP A 43 15.43 17.88 11.67
CA ASP A 43 15.81 18.84 12.71
C ASP A 43 15.36 18.35 14.10
N VAL A 44 14.24 17.61 14.15
CA VAL A 44 13.73 16.96 15.36
C VAL A 44 13.03 15.65 15.02
N ILE A 45 13.10 14.68 15.93
CA ILE A 45 12.35 13.42 15.85
C ILE A 45 11.49 13.29 17.10
N HIS A 46 10.18 13.12 16.93
CA HIS A 46 9.24 12.82 18.00
C HIS A 46 8.70 11.40 17.85
N VAL A 47 9.12 10.52 18.74
CA VAL A 47 8.55 9.17 18.89
C VAL A 47 7.34 9.29 19.81
N VAL A 48 6.15 8.99 19.31
CA VAL A 48 4.89 9.12 20.05
C VAL A 48 4.31 7.74 20.28
N ILE A 49 4.53 7.21 21.48
CA ILE A 49 4.15 5.86 21.88
C ILE A 49 2.81 5.91 22.61
N ASN A 50 1.86 5.06 22.20
CA ASN A 50 0.57 4.95 22.86
C ASN A 50 0.10 3.51 22.99
N ASN A 51 -0.74 3.25 24.00
CA ASN A 51 -1.43 1.97 24.21
C ASN A 51 -0.51 0.73 24.18
N THR A 52 0.79 0.91 24.45
CA THR A 52 1.80 -0.13 24.35
C THR A 52 1.72 -1.14 25.50
N SER A 53 2.24 -2.32 25.25
CA SER A 53 2.32 -3.44 26.20
C SER A 53 3.66 -4.17 26.17
N ASP A 54 4.59 -3.70 25.34
CA ASP A 54 5.94 -4.26 25.17
C ASP A 54 7.01 -3.20 25.52
N ASP A 55 8.27 -3.52 25.23
CA ASP A 55 9.42 -2.71 25.64
C ASP A 55 9.68 -1.51 24.70
N SER A 56 8.72 -1.10 23.86
CA SER A 56 8.87 -0.01 22.89
C SER A 56 9.35 1.30 23.53
N VAL A 57 8.81 1.66 24.70
CA VAL A 57 9.18 2.89 25.43
C VAL A 57 10.61 2.81 25.93
N GLU A 58 11.01 1.68 26.50
CA GLU A 58 12.36 1.48 27.02
C GLU A 58 13.39 1.52 25.89
N ILE A 59 13.14 0.82 24.79
CA ILE A 59 14.04 0.78 23.64
C ILE A 59 14.18 2.17 23.02
N ALA A 60 13.06 2.85 22.72
CA ALA A 60 13.11 4.21 22.18
C ALA A 60 13.78 5.20 23.16
N GLY A 61 13.59 5.01 24.47
CA GLY A 61 14.19 5.85 25.51
C GLY A 61 15.72 5.88 25.48
N HIS A 62 16.38 4.80 25.05
CA HIS A 62 17.83 4.77 24.87
C HIS A 62 18.34 5.71 23.77
N TYR A 63 17.47 6.11 22.84
CA TYR A 63 17.77 7.04 21.77
C TYR A 63 17.43 8.49 22.13
N ALA A 64 16.78 8.76 23.27
CA ALA A 64 16.36 10.12 23.60
C ALA A 64 17.56 11.06 23.83
N GLY A 65 17.45 12.29 23.34
CA GLY A 65 18.47 13.33 23.52
C GLY A 65 19.11 13.81 22.21
N PRO A 66 20.18 14.61 22.31
CA PRO A 66 20.86 15.18 21.16
C PRO A 66 21.75 14.16 20.45
N HIS A 67 21.70 14.18 19.12
CA HIS A 67 22.55 13.38 18.24
C HIS A 67 23.25 14.30 17.25
N THR A 68 24.49 13.96 16.94
CA THR A 68 25.31 14.68 15.95
C THR A 68 25.86 13.69 14.95
N ARG A 69 25.83 14.05 13.68
CA ARG A 69 26.42 13.25 12.61
C ARG A 69 27.17 14.12 11.62
N MET A 70 28.36 13.65 11.24
CA MET A 70 29.07 14.20 10.09
C MET A 70 28.45 13.65 8.79
N THR A 71 27.96 14.55 7.95
CA THR A 71 27.35 14.24 6.65
C THR A 71 28.15 14.89 5.51
N PRO A 72 27.88 14.57 4.24
CA PRO A 72 28.53 15.26 3.11
C PRO A 72 28.36 16.78 3.11
N SER A 73 27.27 17.29 3.70
CA SER A 73 26.99 18.73 3.84
C SER A 73 27.50 19.35 5.14
N GLY A 74 28.25 18.58 5.94
CA GLY A 74 28.85 19.02 7.20
C GLY A 74 28.25 18.35 8.43
N GLU A 75 28.57 18.88 9.60
CA GLU A 75 28.00 18.43 10.87
C GLU A 75 26.53 18.81 10.94
N GLN A 76 25.67 17.82 11.19
CA GLN A 76 24.23 18.00 11.39
C GLN A 76 23.85 17.52 12.79
N HIS A 77 22.84 18.18 13.35
CA HIS A 77 22.32 17.86 14.68
C HIS A 77 20.84 17.50 14.57
N THR A 78 20.39 16.59 15.41
CA THR A 78 18.98 16.27 15.61
C THR A 78 18.73 15.96 17.07
N VAL A 79 17.50 16.15 17.55
CA VAL A 79 17.12 15.77 18.92
C VAL A 79 15.96 14.80 18.83
N ILE A 80 16.10 13.68 19.54
CA ILE A 80 15.04 12.67 19.65
C ILE A 80 14.30 12.88 20.97
N TYR A 81 12.99 13.07 20.88
CA TYR A 81 12.08 13.09 22.02
C TYR A 81 11.17 11.87 21.99
N VAL A 82 11.05 11.19 23.12
CA VAL A 82 10.18 10.03 23.28
C VAL A 82 9.02 10.43 24.18
N HIS A 83 7.81 10.28 23.68
CA HIS A 83 6.57 10.63 24.36
C HIS A 83 5.77 9.37 24.59
N ASP A 84 5.68 8.91 25.83
CA ASP A 84 4.66 7.95 26.23
C ASP A 84 3.39 8.72 26.61
N ILE A 85 2.40 8.70 25.72
CA ILE A 85 1.11 9.37 25.94
C ILE A 85 0.07 8.45 26.59
N GLY A 86 0.48 7.24 27.00
CA GLY A 86 -0.35 6.28 27.70
C GLY A 86 -1.53 5.78 26.85
N LYS A 87 -2.70 5.65 27.49
CA LYS A 87 -3.91 5.19 26.80
C LYS A 87 -4.50 6.31 25.95
N ASN A 88 -4.56 6.06 24.65
CA ASN A 88 -5.11 7.00 23.68
C ASN A 88 -6.26 6.34 22.90
N PRO A 89 -7.51 6.83 23.04
CA PRO A 89 -8.67 6.24 22.36
C PRO A 89 -8.57 6.33 20.83
N ASP A 90 -7.90 7.36 20.30
CA ASP A 90 -7.75 7.61 18.86
C ASP A 90 -6.55 6.88 18.25
N LYS A 91 -5.83 6.04 19.01
CA LYS A 91 -4.73 5.18 18.54
C LYS A 91 -3.75 5.94 17.64
N LYS A 92 -3.45 5.44 16.43
CA LYS A 92 -2.50 6.05 15.49
C LYS A 92 -2.85 7.52 15.17
N VAL A 93 -4.13 7.81 14.92
CA VAL A 93 -4.62 9.17 14.60
C VAL A 93 -4.30 10.13 15.75
N GLY A 94 -4.58 9.73 16.98
CA GLY A 94 -4.30 10.57 18.14
C GLY A 94 -2.80 10.80 18.36
N ALA A 95 -1.96 9.78 18.13
CA ALA A 95 -0.50 9.91 18.22
C ALA A 95 0.06 10.86 17.14
N LEU A 96 -0.42 10.75 15.90
CA LEU A 96 -0.05 11.64 14.80
C LEU A 96 -0.44 13.09 15.08
N ASN A 97 -1.66 13.33 15.58
CA ASN A 97 -2.13 14.68 15.92
C ASN A 97 -1.35 15.30 17.09
N TYR A 98 -1.01 14.50 18.11
CA TYR A 98 -0.12 14.94 19.18
C TYR A 98 1.25 15.34 18.61
N GLY A 99 1.85 14.49 17.78
CA GLY A 99 3.11 14.80 17.10
C GLY A 99 3.02 16.06 16.22
N TYR A 100 1.93 16.25 15.49
CA TYR A 100 1.71 17.44 14.65
C TYR A 100 1.77 18.72 15.48
N SER A 101 1.11 18.75 16.65
CA SER A 101 1.16 19.93 17.54
C SER A 101 2.57 20.29 17.99
N LEU A 102 3.51 19.35 17.97
CA LEU A 102 4.92 19.58 18.31
C LEU A 102 5.74 20.13 17.14
N VAL A 103 5.36 19.83 15.90
CA VAL A 103 6.15 20.18 14.70
C VAL A 103 5.42 21.11 13.73
N GLU A 104 4.21 21.54 14.06
CA GLU A 104 3.40 22.39 13.17
C GLU A 104 4.07 23.72 12.82
N HIS A 105 5.05 24.15 13.62
CA HIS A 105 5.84 25.37 13.41
C HIS A 105 6.98 25.20 12.40
N MET A 106 7.32 23.96 12.02
CA MET A 106 8.36 23.65 11.02
C MET A 106 7.81 23.81 9.59
N ASP A 107 8.68 23.82 8.60
CA ASP A 107 8.28 23.92 7.18
C ASP A 107 7.64 22.62 6.69
N TYR A 108 8.21 21.49 7.13
CA TYR A 108 7.79 20.16 6.71
C TYR A 108 7.64 19.19 7.88
N LEU A 109 6.65 18.30 7.76
CA LEU A 109 6.41 17.17 8.65
C LEU A 109 6.73 15.88 7.92
N LEU A 110 7.59 15.03 8.48
CA LEU A 110 7.86 13.68 7.99
C LEU A 110 7.14 12.66 8.87
N GLY A 111 6.16 11.94 8.30
CA GLY A 111 5.51 10.81 8.96
C GLY A 111 6.27 9.51 8.67
N VAL A 112 6.60 8.76 9.71
CA VAL A 112 7.36 7.49 9.64
C VAL A 112 6.64 6.43 10.46
N ASP A 113 6.28 5.29 9.87
CA ASP A 113 5.73 4.17 10.65
C ASP A 113 6.84 3.48 11.46
N GLY A 114 6.51 2.97 12.66
CA GLY A 114 7.48 2.35 13.60
C GLY A 114 8.12 1.04 13.12
N ASP A 115 7.82 0.59 11.90
CA ASP A 115 8.39 -0.58 11.22
C ASP A 115 9.03 -0.23 9.86
N THR A 116 9.25 1.06 9.58
CA THR A 116 9.72 1.53 8.27
C THR A 116 11.14 2.09 8.32
N THR A 117 12.04 1.51 7.53
CA THR A 117 13.45 1.91 7.42
C THR A 117 13.75 2.57 6.07
N PRO A 118 14.06 3.88 6.02
CA PRO A 118 14.48 4.56 4.79
C PRO A 118 15.89 4.19 4.31
N GLU A 119 16.13 4.34 3.00
CA GLU A 119 17.48 4.39 2.43
C GLU A 119 18.24 5.64 2.91
N PRO A 120 19.59 5.64 2.98
CA PRO A 120 20.35 6.73 3.58
C PRO A 120 20.14 8.12 2.98
N ASP A 121 19.69 8.24 1.74
CA ASP A 121 19.46 9.50 1.02
C ASP A 121 17.96 9.87 0.92
N ALA A 122 17.08 9.13 1.57
CA ALA A 122 15.64 9.28 1.37
C ALA A 122 15.11 10.66 1.79
N ILE A 123 15.50 11.15 2.97
CA ILE A 123 15.03 12.47 3.46
C ILE A 123 15.56 13.60 2.59
N GLU A 124 16.81 13.52 2.15
CA GLU A 124 17.40 14.49 1.23
C GLU A 124 16.58 14.59 -0.06
N HIS A 125 16.32 13.46 -0.74
CA HIS A 125 15.51 13.45 -1.95
C HIS A 125 14.07 13.91 -1.73
N LEU A 126 13.44 13.56 -0.61
CA LEU A 126 12.08 14.00 -0.31
C LEU A 126 12.01 15.51 -0.14
N VAL A 127 12.97 16.11 0.57
CA VAL A 127 12.99 17.55 0.80
C VAL A 127 13.34 18.30 -0.48
N ASP A 128 14.31 17.83 -1.25
CA ASP A 128 14.69 18.46 -2.52
C ASP A 128 13.51 18.44 -3.51
N GLU A 129 12.76 17.34 -3.55
CA GLU A 129 11.61 17.24 -4.46
C GLU A 129 10.42 18.08 -4.01
N ILE A 130 10.09 18.14 -2.72
CA ILE A 130 8.97 18.97 -2.24
C ILE A 130 9.28 20.47 -2.29
N THR A 131 10.53 20.87 -2.05
CA THR A 131 10.96 22.28 -2.16
C THR A 131 11.09 22.76 -3.60
N SER A 132 11.21 21.85 -4.58
CA SER A 132 11.33 22.21 -6.00
C SER A 132 10.04 22.73 -6.66
N ASP A 133 8.88 22.53 -6.03
CA ASP A 133 7.57 22.94 -6.55
C ASP A 133 6.59 23.19 -5.39
N ASP A 134 6.34 24.45 -5.06
CA ASP A 134 5.45 24.88 -3.96
C ASP A 134 4.01 24.36 -4.08
N ARG A 135 3.62 23.83 -5.24
CA ARG A 135 2.31 23.19 -5.42
C ARG A 135 2.26 21.81 -4.78
N ILE A 136 3.38 21.22 -4.37
CA ILE A 136 3.42 19.89 -3.75
C ILE A 136 3.09 20.01 -2.26
N GLY A 137 1.89 19.56 -1.88
CA GLY A 137 1.45 19.52 -0.48
C GLY A 137 1.95 18.29 0.28
N GLY A 138 2.33 17.23 -0.44
CA GLY A 138 2.98 16.07 0.18
C GLY A 138 3.56 15.08 -0.83
N ILE A 139 4.60 14.36 -0.40
CA ILE A 139 5.31 13.40 -1.22
C ILE A 139 5.71 12.16 -0.43
N SER A 140 5.39 10.99 -0.99
CA SER A 140 5.70 9.67 -0.41
C SER A 140 6.98 9.12 -1.03
N ALA A 141 7.83 8.49 -0.22
CA ALA A 141 8.91 7.67 -0.75
C ALA A 141 8.35 6.48 -1.55
N ILE A 142 9.18 5.92 -2.43
CA ILE A 142 8.93 4.63 -3.08
C ILE A 142 9.20 3.55 -2.04
N TYR A 143 8.16 3.05 -1.40
CA TYR A 143 8.34 1.96 -0.44
C TYR A 143 8.31 0.58 -1.10
N SER A 144 9.16 -0.31 -0.58
CA SER A 144 9.15 -1.75 -0.81
C SER A 144 8.91 -2.46 0.53
N ILE A 145 8.79 -3.78 0.49
CA ILE A 145 8.73 -4.59 1.71
C ILE A 145 10.12 -5.10 2.04
N ASP A 146 10.52 -4.93 3.29
CA ASP A 146 11.75 -5.50 3.82
C ASP A 146 11.72 -7.02 3.64
N ASP A 147 12.76 -7.53 3.00
CA ASP A 147 12.95 -8.95 2.73
C ASP A 147 14.12 -9.56 3.50
N SER A 148 14.65 -8.80 4.46
CA SER A 148 15.59 -9.24 5.49
C SER A 148 14.90 -10.19 6.49
N ALA A 149 15.70 -11.02 7.17
CA ALA A 149 15.26 -11.87 8.29
C ALA A 149 13.97 -12.70 8.07
N LEU A 150 13.75 -13.27 6.88
CA LEU A 150 12.54 -14.05 6.59
C LEU A 150 12.63 -15.53 6.98
N ASP A 151 11.81 -15.93 7.94
CA ASP A 151 11.72 -17.30 8.44
C ASP A 151 10.79 -18.20 7.61
N GLY A 152 11.36 -19.27 7.06
CA GLY A 152 10.61 -20.32 6.39
C GLY A 152 10.12 -19.99 4.97
N PRO A 153 9.58 -21.00 4.25
CA PRO A 153 9.20 -20.85 2.85
C PRO A 153 7.93 -20.00 2.65
N ILE A 154 6.99 -20.05 3.60
CA ILE A 154 5.73 -19.30 3.51
C ILE A 154 5.99 -17.80 3.61
N ALA A 155 6.79 -17.34 4.59
CA ALA A 155 7.15 -15.93 4.71
C ALA A 155 7.83 -15.42 3.44
N LYS A 156 8.82 -16.17 2.92
CA LYS A 156 9.51 -15.83 1.67
C LYS A 156 8.55 -15.72 0.48
N PHE A 157 7.58 -16.61 0.37
CA PHE A 157 6.56 -16.58 -0.67
C PHE A 157 5.63 -15.36 -0.54
N LEU A 158 5.11 -15.10 0.68
CA LEU A 158 4.20 -13.99 0.93
C LEU A 158 4.89 -12.64 0.71
N ILE A 159 6.14 -12.49 1.11
CA ILE A 159 6.90 -11.24 0.94
C ILE A 159 7.22 -10.99 -0.53
N ALA A 160 7.63 -12.02 -1.30
CA ALA A 160 7.83 -11.88 -2.74
C ALA A 160 6.53 -11.43 -3.45
N GLY A 161 5.38 -11.95 -3.04
CA GLY A 161 4.08 -11.53 -3.55
C GLY A 161 3.72 -10.09 -3.19
N GLN A 162 3.97 -9.67 -1.95
CA GLN A 162 3.76 -8.29 -1.52
C GLN A 162 4.66 -7.32 -2.28
N ARG A 163 5.96 -7.62 -2.40
CA ARG A 163 6.92 -6.82 -3.18
C ARG A 163 6.48 -6.66 -4.63
N ALA A 164 6.07 -7.75 -5.28
CA ALA A 164 5.54 -7.70 -6.64
C ALA A 164 4.27 -6.82 -6.75
N GLN A 165 3.37 -6.89 -5.76
CA GLN A 165 2.16 -6.06 -5.69
C GLN A 165 2.51 -4.57 -5.54
N PHE A 166 3.43 -4.22 -4.65
CA PHE A 166 3.87 -2.84 -4.43
C PHE A 166 4.63 -2.28 -5.63
N ALA A 167 5.53 -3.07 -6.22
CA ALA A 167 6.26 -2.67 -7.42
C ALA A 167 5.31 -2.34 -8.57
N ALA A 168 4.28 -3.16 -8.80
CA ALA A 168 3.27 -2.90 -9.82
C ALA A 168 2.48 -1.61 -9.54
N PHE A 169 2.15 -1.34 -8.27
CA PHE A 169 1.47 -0.11 -7.85
C PHE A 169 2.36 1.13 -8.04
N ASN A 170 3.60 1.09 -7.55
CA ASN A 170 4.58 2.18 -7.67
C ASN A 170 4.84 2.52 -9.13
N MET A 171 5.09 1.50 -9.97
CA MET A 171 5.27 1.68 -11.41
C MET A 171 4.06 2.36 -12.06
N GLN A 172 2.83 1.98 -11.68
CA GLN A 172 1.62 2.61 -12.22
C GLN A 172 1.52 4.11 -11.88
N ASN A 173 1.87 4.49 -10.65
CA ASN A 173 1.84 5.89 -10.20
C ASN A 173 2.94 6.73 -10.86
N LEU A 174 4.16 6.18 -10.95
CA LEU A 174 5.31 6.85 -11.57
C LEU A 174 5.04 7.13 -13.06
N LEU A 175 4.46 6.17 -13.79
CA LEU A 175 4.10 6.32 -15.20
C LEU A 175 2.90 7.25 -15.48
N LYS A 176 2.23 7.74 -14.44
CA LYS A 176 1.09 8.68 -14.51
C LYS A 176 1.45 10.04 -13.93
N GLY A 177 2.65 10.53 -14.24
CA GLY A 177 3.10 11.87 -13.83
C GLY A 177 3.40 11.98 -12.33
N ARG A 178 3.76 10.84 -11.71
CA ARG A 178 4.04 10.73 -10.27
C ARG A 178 2.88 11.14 -9.37
N ASN A 179 1.66 11.21 -9.90
CA ASN A 179 0.49 11.58 -9.13
C ASN A 179 0.08 10.41 -8.22
N MET A 180 0.25 10.59 -6.92
CA MET A 180 -0.09 9.58 -5.93
C MET A 180 -1.52 9.80 -5.46
N ALA A 181 -2.41 8.81 -5.58
CA ALA A 181 -3.79 8.95 -5.12
C ALA A 181 -3.89 9.11 -3.60
N VAL A 182 -3.04 8.38 -2.88
CA VAL A 182 -2.98 8.27 -1.43
C VAL A 182 -1.50 8.26 -1.03
N LEU A 183 -1.05 9.29 -0.32
CA LEU A 183 0.24 9.29 0.37
C LEU A 183 0.13 8.28 1.51
N GLY A 184 1.03 7.30 1.56
CA GLY A 184 1.01 6.32 2.63
C GLY A 184 1.72 6.86 3.87
N GLY A 185 1.18 6.63 5.07
CA GLY A 185 1.77 7.09 6.32
C GLY A 185 3.12 6.45 6.68
N GLN A 186 3.59 5.47 5.89
CA GLN A 186 4.83 4.74 6.18
C GLN A 186 6.08 5.61 6.13
N PHE A 187 6.20 6.45 5.09
CA PHE A 187 7.34 7.35 4.89
C PHE A 187 7.00 8.47 3.91
N SER A 188 6.28 9.48 4.40
CA SER A 188 5.80 10.61 3.60
C SER A 188 6.11 11.94 4.27
N ILE A 189 6.54 12.92 3.48
CA ILE A 189 6.74 14.31 3.93
C ILE A 189 5.58 15.19 3.46
N PHE A 190 5.15 16.12 4.29
CA PHE A 190 4.03 17.01 4.08
C PHE A 190 4.45 18.46 4.34
N SER A 191 3.96 19.37 3.49
CA SER A 191 4.08 20.81 3.76
C SER A 191 3.16 21.17 4.93
N THR A 192 3.70 21.76 5.98
CA THR A 192 2.87 22.20 7.12
C THR A 192 1.92 23.32 6.71
N GLN A 193 2.31 24.16 5.74
CA GLN A 193 1.43 25.14 5.12
C GLN A 193 0.22 24.48 4.44
N ALA A 194 0.45 23.44 3.64
CA ALA A 194 -0.64 22.71 2.99
C ALA A 194 -1.57 22.04 4.01
N LEU A 195 -1.00 21.49 5.11
CA LEU A 195 -1.80 20.94 6.20
C LEU A 195 -2.66 22.01 6.88
N ARG A 196 -2.13 23.21 7.16
CA ARG A 196 -2.91 24.32 7.73
C ARG A 196 -4.06 24.74 6.81
N GLN A 197 -3.82 24.85 5.50
CA GLN A 197 -4.89 25.13 4.54
C GLN A 197 -5.99 24.06 4.56
N VAL A 198 -5.60 22.78 4.67
CA VAL A 198 -6.57 21.69 4.81
C VAL A 198 -7.41 21.85 6.07
N LEU A 199 -6.83 22.23 7.21
CA LEU A 199 -7.57 22.47 8.45
C LEU A 199 -8.59 23.59 8.29
N GLU A 200 -8.21 24.68 7.63
CA GLU A 200 -9.10 25.81 7.34
C GLU A 200 -10.25 25.40 6.40
N ASP A 201 -9.95 24.77 5.27
CA ASP A 201 -10.91 24.39 4.23
C ASP A 201 -11.92 23.33 4.71
N SER A 202 -11.47 22.43 5.59
CA SER A 202 -12.29 21.34 6.12
C SER A 202 -12.92 21.63 7.48
N HIS A 203 -12.61 22.79 8.08
CA HIS A 203 -13.00 23.17 9.43
C HIS A 203 -12.62 22.11 10.48
N GLN A 204 -11.47 21.46 10.29
CA GLN A 204 -10.93 20.46 11.20
C GLN A 204 -9.98 21.10 12.21
N ARG A 205 -9.89 20.50 13.40
CA ARG A 205 -8.95 20.94 14.44
C ARG A 205 -7.55 20.33 14.26
N THR A 206 -7.48 19.18 13.62
CA THR A 206 -6.26 18.38 13.47
C THR A 206 -6.25 17.70 12.10
N PRO A 207 -5.07 17.44 11.51
CA PRO A 207 -5.02 16.96 10.12
C PRO A 207 -5.56 15.54 9.95
N TRP A 208 -5.36 14.68 10.94
CA TRP A 208 -5.89 13.32 10.92
C TRP A 208 -7.19 13.25 11.74
N VAL A 209 -8.20 12.59 11.17
CA VAL A 209 -9.53 12.42 11.77
C VAL A 209 -9.86 10.93 11.92
N ASN A 210 -10.52 10.58 13.02
CA ASN A 210 -10.84 9.20 13.40
C ASN A 210 -12.12 8.65 12.75
N ASP A 211 -12.85 9.49 12.02
CA ASP A 211 -14.03 9.09 11.26
C ASP A 211 -13.66 8.24 10.02
N SER A 212 -12.36 8.13 9.69
CA SER A 212 -11.79 7.31 8.62
C SER A 212 -10.92 6.17 9.12
N GLU A 213 -11.25 4.94 8.70
CA GLU A 213 -10.40 3.75 8.89
C GLU A 213 -9.07 3.84 8.10
N VAL A 214 -8.97 4.79 7.16
CA VAL A 214 -7.76 5.12 6.41
C VAL A 214 -7.56 6.63 6.40
N GLU A 215 -7.06 7.12 7.52
CA GLU A 215 -6.74 8.51 7.82
C GLU A 215 -5.88 9.14 6.71
N ASP A 216 -4.86 8.42 6.24
CA ASP A 216 -3.91 8.88 5.23
C ASP A 216 -4.57 9.12 3.87
N SER A 217 -5.56 8.29 3.51
CA SER A 217 -6.29 8.42 2.26
C SER A 217 -7.20 9.63 2.26
N LEU A 218 -7.83 9.91 3.39
CA LEU A 218 -8.69 11.08 3.55
C LEU A 218 -7.85 12.36 3.50
N LEU A 219 -6.76 12.42 4.27
CA LEU A 219 -5.84 13.56 4.26
C LEU A 219 -5.28 13.83 2.85
N SER A 220 -4.88 12.79 2.12
CA SER A 220 -4.40 12.92 0.75
C SER A 220 -5.44 13.52 -0.21
N LEU A 221 -6.72 13.19 -0.01
CA LEU A 221 -7.81 13.79 -0.79
C LEU A 221 -8.03 15.25 -0.40
N GLN A 222 -7.99 15.57 0.90
CA GLN A 222 -8.16 16.94 1.38
C GLN A 222 -7.04 17.86 0.89
N ILE A 223 -5.77 17.40 0.91
CA ILE A 223 -4.63 18.13 0.34
C ILE A 223 -4.89 18.46 -1.15
N LYS A 224 -5.42 17.51 -1.92
CA LYS A 224 -5.79 17.76 -3.32
C LYS A 224 -6.97 18.71 -3.47
N SER A 225 -7.95 18.59 -2.60
CA SER A 225 -9.12 19.47 -2.60
C SER A 225 -8.77 20.91 -2.26
N ALA A 226 -7.74 21.12 -1.42
CA ALA A 226 -7.12 22.42 -1.14
C ALA A 226 -6.25 22.96 -2.30
N GLY A 227 -6.17 22.24 -3.43
CA GLY A 227 -5.46 22.68 -4.63
C GLY A 227 -4.01 22.21 -4.75
N TYR A 228 -3.49 21.47 -3.78
CA TYR A 228 -2.12 20.96 -3.80
C TYR A 228 -1.98 19.64 -4.56
N LEU A 229 -0.75 19.33 -4.96
CA LEU A 229 -0.35 18.08 -5.58
C LEU A 229 0.15 17.11 -4.50
N THR A 230 -0.23 15.84 -4.63
CA THR A 230 0.38 14.75 -3.89
C THR A 230 1.18 13.86 -4.84
N LYS A 231 2.43 13.59 -4.48
CA LYS A 231 3.39 12.93 -5.37
C LYS A 231 3.97 11.65 -4.76
N ILE A 232 4.48 10.78 -5.62
CA ILE A 232 5.46 9.76 -5.25
C ILE A 232 6.83 10.25 -5.67
N SER A 233 7.84 10.01 -4.83
CA SER A 233 9.21 10.37 -5.13
C SER A 233 9.72 9.65 -6.38
N ALA A 234 10.65 10.27 -7.11
CA ALA A 234 11.37 9.59 -8.17
C ALA A 234 12.60 8.83 -7.64
N ARG A 235 13.06 9.15 -6.43
CA ARG A 235 14.35 8.70 -5.90
C ARG A 235 14.30 8.18 -4.47
N ALA A 236 13.59 8.86 -3.57
CA ALA A 236 13.52 8.46 -2.17
C ALA A 236 12.89 7.07 -2.04
N ARG A 237 13.53 6.20 -1.26
CA ARG A 237 13.13 4.80 -1.06
C ARG A 237 13.07 4.47 0.43
N ALA A 238 12.15 3.58 0.79
CA ALA A 238 12.01 3.06 2.15
C ALA A 238 11.55 1.60 2.14
N HIS A 239 11.79 0.88 3.21
CA HIS A 239 11.40 -0.52 3.38
C HIS A 239 10.47 -0.66 4.58
N VAL A 240 9.29 -1.21 4.33
CA VAL A 240 8.24 -1.36 5.35
C VAL A 240 8.24 -2.80 5.84
N GLY A 241 7.93 -2.99 7.12
CA GLY A 241 7.65 -4.28 7.73
C GLY A 241 6.68 -5.12 6.90
N GLY A 242 7.07 -6.38 6.66
CA GLY A 242 6.33 -7.29 5.81
C GLY A 242 5.49 -8.31 6.57
N MET A 243 4.37 -8.74 5.98
CA MET A 243 3.46 -9.68 6.61
C MET A 243 3.92 -11.10 6.31
N THR A 244 4.59 -11.72 7.29
CA THR A 244 5.21 -13.04 7.15
C THR A 244 4.23 -14.21 7.29
N THR A 245 2.99 -13.95 7.72
CA THR A 245 1.95 -14.98 7.88
C THR A 245 0.69 -14.66 7.07
N MET A 246 -0.07 -15.69 6.70
CA MET A 246 -1.37 -15.53 6.04
C MET A 246 -2.37 -14.72 6.87
N ARG A 247 -2.30 -14.83 8.21
CA ARG A 247 -3.21 -14.14 9.12
C ARG A 247 -2.95 -12.65 9.12
N SER A 248 -1.69 -12.25 9.31
CA SER A 248 -1.31 -10.83 9.30
C SER A 248 -1.54 -10.20 7.93
N LEU A 249 -1.18 -10.91 6.85
CA LEU A 249 -1.41 -10.43 5.49
C LEU A 249 -2.90 -10.21 5.21
N ASP A 250 -3.75 -11.17 5.59
CA ASP A 250 -5.19 -11.05 5.41
C ASP A 250 -5.78 -9.87 6.17
N ALA A 251 -5.42 -9.69 7.45
CA ALA A 251 -5.97 -8.61 8.24
C ALA A 251 -5.63 -7.22 7.68
N GLN A 252 -4.38 -7.04 7.24
CA GLN A 252 -3.95 -5.79 6.61
C GLN A 252 -4.56 -5.55 5.24
N GLN A 253 -4.58 -6.57 4.37
CA GLN A 253 -5.16 -6.42 3.03
C GLN A 253 -6.68 -6.20 3.11
N VAL A 254 -7.39 -6.84 4.04
CA VAL A 254 -8.83 -6.60 4.26
C VAL A 254 -9.05 -5.16 4.76
N LYS A 255 -8.24 -4.67 5.70
CA LYS A 255 -8.31 -3.27 6.18
C LYS A 255 -8.12 -2.27 5.04
N TRP A 256 -7.09 -2.43 4.21
CA TRP A 256 -6.84 -1.53 3.07
C TRP A 256 -7.95 -1.57 2.02
N ASN A 257 -8.42 -2.77 1.66
CA ASN A 257 -9.53 -2.88 0.71
C ASN A 257 -10.83 -2.31 1.28
N PHE A 258 -11.14 -2.55 2.56
CA PHE A 258 -12.33 -2.00 3.22
C PHE A 258 -12.30 -0.48 3.21
N GLY A 259 -11.19 0.11 3.61
CA GLY A 259 -11.02 1.56 3.62
C GLY A 259 -11.10 2.20 2.23
N ALA A 260 -10.59 1.52 1.20
CA ALA A 260 -10.76 1.96 -0.18
C ALA A 260 -12.24 1.92 -0.62
N ILE A 261 -12.99 0.87 -0.26
CA ILE A 261 -14.43 0.77 -0.55
C ILE A 261 -15.19 1.90 0.12
N ASP A 262 -14.92 2.10 1.41
CA ASP A 262 -15.55 3.12 2.23
C ASP A 262 -15.30 4.54 1.68
N LEU A 263 -14.08 4.82 1.22
CA LEU A 263 -13.74 6.08 0.55
C LEU A 263 -14.48 6.29 -0.79
N MET A 264 -14.75 5.21 -1.53
CA MET A 264 -15.47 5.27 -2.81
C MET A 264 -16.99 5.35 -2.66
N TRP A 265 -17.53 4.98 -1.49
CA TRP A 265 -18.97 4.79 -1.33
C TRP A 265 -19.67 6.11 -0.94
N PRO A 266 -20.76 6.49 -1.63
CA PRO A 266 -21.48 7.72 -1.34
C PRO A 266 -22.12 7.71 0.06
N GLY A 267 -22.07 8.87 0.73
CA GLY A 267 -22.91 9.15 1.90
C GLY A 267 -22.45 8.57 3.24
N GLN A 268 -21.20 8.11 3.35
CA GLN A 268 -20.63 7.68 4.64
C GLN A 268 -20.02 8.85 5.45
N ARG A 269 -19.67 9.99 4.83
CA ARG A 269 -19.04 11.14 5.52
C ARG A 269 -19.63 12.49 5.06
N GLY A 270 -19.73 13.44 6.00
CA GLY A 270 -20.59 14.63 5.98
C GLY A 270 -20.27 15.76 4.99
N ASP A 271 -19.42 15.57 3.98
CA ASP A 271 -19.32 16.50 2.85
C ASP A 271 -19.61 15.78 1.52
N THR A 272 -20.63 16.31 0.83
CA THR A 272 -21.12 15.99 -0.51
C THR A 272 -20.06 15.97 -1.65
N ARG A 273 -18.77 16.19 -1.36
CA ARG A 273 -17.64 16.04 -2.29
C ARG A 273 -17.13 14.59 -2.44
N GLY A 274 -17.58 13.65 -1.60
CA GLY A 274 -17.33 12.21 -1.72
C GLY A 274 -18.27 11.50 -2.71
N GLN A 275 -18.38 11.98 -3.96
CA GLN A 275 -19.14 11.27 -4.97
C GLN A 275 -18.36 10.04 -5.47
N PRO A 276 -19.02 8.89 -5.72
CA PRO A 276 -18.37 7.68 -6.22
C PRO A 276 -17.58 7.92 -7.51
N PHE A 277 -17.92 8.94 -8.30
CA PHE A 277 -17.25 9.28 -9.55
C PHE A 277 -16.29 10.46 -9.48
N HIS A 278 -15.89 10.89 -8.27
CA HIS A 278 -14.88 11.95 -8.12
C HIS A 278 -13.64 11.63 -8.96
N PRO A 279 -13.07 12.58 -9.73
CA PRO A 279 -11.96 12.31 -10.64
C PRO A 279 -10.77 11.61 -9.97
N ASN A 280 -10.48 11.94 -8.72
CA ASN A 280 -9.39 11.35 -7.94
C ASN A 280 -9.66 9.89 -7.50
N LEU A 281 -10.91 9.42 -7.52
CA LEU A 281 -11.30 8.05 -7.12
C LEU A 281 -11.44 7.10 -8.32
N ARG A 282 -11.43 7.59 -9.56
CA ARG A 282 -11.54 6.77 -10.78
C ARG A 282 -10.49 5.65 -10.86
N LEU A 283 -9.28 5.93 -10.35
CA LEU A 283 -8.20 4.95 -10.31
C LEU A 283 -8.54 3.77 -9.38
N ARG A 284 -9.11 4.05 -8.21
CA ARG A 284 -9.53 3.03 -7.24
C ARG A 284 -10.67 2.17 -7.80
N TRP A 285 -11.65 2.79 -8.46
CA TRP A 285 -12.68 2.03 -9.17
C TRP A 285 -12.11 1.12 -10.24
N PHE A 286 -11.14 1.60 -11.02
CA PHE A 286 -10.48 0.78 -12.03
C PHE A 286 -9.73 -0.41 -11.41
N GLU A 287 -9.08 -0.23 -10.26
CA GLU A 287 -8.43 -1.31 -9.50
C GLU A 287 -9.44 -2.37 -9.04
N HIS A 288 -10.57 -1.94 -8.46
CA HIS A 288 -11.63 -2.86 -8.00
C HIS A 288 -12.31 -3.59 -9.16
N MET A 289 -12.64 -2.89 -10.25
CA MET A 289 -13.20 -3.50 -11.45
C MET A 289 -12.21 -4.48 -12.09
N SER A 290 -10.93 -4.13 -12.13
CA SER A 290 -9.89 -5.05 -12.60
C SER A 290 -9.84 -6.32 -11.75
N MET A 291 -9.97 -6.23 -10.42
CA MET A 291 -10.02 -7.40 -9.54
C MET A 291 -11.27 -8.26 -9.79
N VAL A 292 -12.45 -7.65 -9.96
CA VAL A 292 -13.69 -8.37 -10.29
C VAL A 292 -13.55 -9.13 -11.61
N ILE A 293 -13.02 -8.49 -12.66
CA ILE A 293 -12.79 -9.16 -13.95
C ILE A 293 -11.78 -10.29 -13.78
N ASN A 294 -10.71 -10.12 -13.01
CA ASN A 294 -9.75 -11.20 -12.73
C ASN A 294 -10.40 -12.40 -12.03
N ILE A 295 -11.30 -12.16 -11.06
CA ILE A 295 -12.05 -13.21 -10.36
C ILE A 295 -12.97 -13.95 -11.35
N ILE A 296 -13.77 -13.21 -12.13
CA ILE A 296 -14.71 -13.78 -13.10
C ILE A 296 -13.97 -14.60 -14.15
N THR A 297 -12.85 -14.12 -14.68
CA THR A 297 -12.14 -14.83 -15.75
C THR A 297 -11.47 -16.10 -15.25
N ARG A 298 -10.87 -16.09 -14.06
CA ARG A 298 -10.27 -17.30 -13.46
C ARG A 298 -11.30 -18.32 -13.02
N LEU A 299 -12.36 -17.89 -12.32
CA LEU A 299 -13.44 -18.80 -11.94
C LEU A 299 -14.15 -19.34 -13.17
N GLY A 300 -14.46 -18.48 -14.15
CA GLY A 300 -15.05 -18.87 -15.42
C GLY A 300 -14.18 -19.89 -16.16
N PHE A 301 -12.86 -19.67 -16.23
CA PHE A 301 -11.93 -20.61 -16.86
C PHE A 301 -11.95 -21.98 -16.17
N VAL A 302 -11.83 -22.01 -14.83
CA VAL A 302 -11.84 -23.27 -14.06
C VAL A 302 -13.18 -23.99 -14.22
N LEU A 303 -14.30 -23.28 -14.09
CA LEU A 303 -15.64 -23.87 -14.20
C LEU A 303 -15.92 -24.40 -15.61
N LEU A 304 -15.59 -23.64 -16.65
CA LEU A 304 -15.78 -24.08 -18.04
C LEU A 304 -14.85 -25.25 -18.39
N LEU A 305 -13.60 -25.25 -17.90
CA LEU A 305 -12.68 -26.36 -18.10
C LEU A 305 -13.20 -27.65 -17.44
N LEU A 306 -13.59 -27.57 -16.16
CA LEU A 306 -14.18 -28.72 -15.45
C LEU A 306 -15.48 -29.20 -16.12
N GLY A 307 -16.32 -28.25 -16.57
CA GLY A 307 -17.53 -28.54 -17.32
C GLY A 307 -17.25 -29.28 -18.63
N SER A 308 -16.30 -28.78 -19.44
CA SER A 308 -15.87 -29.43 -20.69
C SER A 308 -15.29 -30.82 -20.46
N LEU A 309 -14.49 -31.01 -19.41
CA LEU A 309 -13.93 -32.32 -19.06
C LEU A 309 -15.02 -33.31 -18.65
N SER A 310 -16.05 -32.86 -17.92
CA SER A 310 -17.13 -33.73 -17.43
C SER A 310 -17.98 -34.39 -18.53
N ILE A 311 -18.00 -33.83 -19.74
CA ILE A 311 -18.70 -34.37 -20.92
C ILE A 311 -17.72 -34.77 -22.04
N SER A 312 -16.42 -34.83 -21.74
CA SER A 312 -15.37 -35.15 -22.71
C SER A 312 -15.33 -34.23 -23.95
N ALA A 313 -15.78 -32.98 -23.80
CA ALA A 313 -15.79 -31.97 -24.87
C ALA A 313 -14.54 -31.07 -24.88
N PHE A 314 -13.53 -31.39 -24.06
CA PHE A 314 -12.31 -30.60 -23.98
C PHE A 314 -11.41 -30.83 -25.20
N VAL A 315 -11.10 -29.74 -25.91
CA VAL A 315 -10.10 -29.70 -26.97
C VAL A 315 -9.10 -28.61 -26.62
N PHE A 316 -7.84 -29.01 -26.38
CA PHE A 316 -6.79 -28.05 -26.10
C PHE A 316 -6.43 -27.27 -27.36
N GLN A 317 -6.34 -25.95 -27.22
CA GLN A 317 -5.93 -25.04 -28.28
C GLN A 317 -4.73 -24.23 -27.79
N ALA A 318 -3.63 -24.25 -28.54
CA ALA A 318 -2.35 -23.70 -28.09
C ALA A 318 -2.38 -22.18 -27.80
N TRP A 319 -3.32 -21.43 -28.38
CA TRP A 319 -3.48 -20.00 -28.12
C TRP A 319 -3.80 -19.66 -26.64
N TRP A 320 -4.26 -20.63 -25.84
CA TRP A 320 -4.53 -20.45 -24.41
C TRP A 320 -3.25 -20.31 -23.58
N VAL A 321 -2.09 -20.55 -24.19
CA VAL A 321 -0.77 -20.28 -23.59
C VAL A 321 -0.40 -18.80 -23.66
N ILE A 322 -1.01 -18.03 -24.58
CA ILE A 322 -0.68 -16.60 -24.77
C ILE A 322 -0.98 -15.75 -23.52
N PRO A 323 -2.16 -15.84 -22.87
CA PRO A 323 -2.45 -15.02 -21.69
C PRO A 323 -1.51 -15.29 -20.51
N PRO A 324 -1.22 -16.55 -20.11
CA PRO A 324 -0.22 -16.83 -19.08
C PRO A 324 1.18 -16.33 -19.44
N LEU A 325 1.62 -16.47 -20.69
CA LEU A 325 2.91 -15.92 -21.13
C LEU A 325 2.94 -14.39 -21.03
N ALA A 326 1.88 -13.72 -21.45
CA ALA A 326 1.76 -12.26 -21.30
C ALA A 326 1.79 -11.84 -19.82
N ALA A 327 1.14 -12.60 -18.93
CA ALA A 327 1.20 -12.35 -17.49
C ALA A 327 2.63 -12.54 -16.93
N VAL A 328 3.34 -13.60 -17.32
CA VAL A 328 4.74 -13.84 -16.94
C VAL A 328 5.65 -12.71 -17.42
N LEU A 329 5.52 -12.29 -18.68
CA LEU A 329 6.31 -11.18 -19.23
C LEU A 329 6.03 -9.86 -18.49
N LEU A 330 4.76 -9.59 -18.15
CA LEU A 330 4.40 -8.41 -17.38
C LEU A 330 4.98 -8.47 -15.95
N ASN A 331 4.88 -9.61 -15.26
CA ASN A 331 5.45 -9.81 -13.93
C ASN A 331 6.98 -9.67 -13.96
N TRP A 332 7.64 -10.22 -14.98
CA TRP A 332 9.08 -10.07 -15.17
C TRP A 332 9.47 -8.60 -15.39
N LYS A 333 8.69 -7.86 -16.19
CA LYS A 333 8.91 -6.41 -16.39
C LYS A 333 8.77 -5.64 -15.07
N VAL A 334 7.82 -5.99 -14.22
CA VAL A 334 7.64 -5.39 -12.89
C VAL A 334 8.81 -5.76 -11.97
N ALA A 335 9.24 -7.02 -11.94
CA ALA A 335 10.38 -7.45 -11.14
C ALA A 335 11.67 -6.72 -11.55
N ARG A 336 11.96 -6.64 -12.85
CA ARG A 336 13.11 -5.89 -13.39
C ARG A 336 13.04 -4.39 -13.07
N SER A 337 11.85 -3.91 -12.75
CA SER A 337 11.63 -2.53 -12.39
C SER A 337 12.14 -2.22 -10.97
N MET A 338 12.15 -3.18 -10.06
CA MET A 338 12.52 -2.95 -8.67
C MET A 338 14.03 -2.66 -8.51
N GLU A 339 14.37 -1.63 -7.72
CA GLU A 339 15.75 -1.28 -7.36
C GLU A 339 16.46 -2.46 -6.70
N PHE A 340 15.88 -2.91 -5.59
CA PHE A 340 16.46 -3.94 -4.74
C PHE A 340 15.91 -5.33 -5.11
N VAL A 341 15.76 -5.61 -6.41
CA VAL A 341 15.26 -6.89 -6.89
C VAL A 341 16.18 -8.04 -6.49
N ASN A 342 15.61 -9.14 -6.01
CA ASN A 342 16.37 -10.33 -5.64
C ASN A 342 15.96 -11.56 -6.50
N ARG A 343 16.64 -12.69 -6.30
CA ARG A 343 16.35 -13.94 -7.03
C ARG A 343 14.93 -14.45 -6.79
N ARG A 344 14.39 -14.29 -5.57
CA ARG A 344 13.03 -14.73 -5.19
C ARG A 344 11.98 -13.96 -5.98
N ASP A 345 12.17 -12.65 -6.17
CA ASP A 345 11.28 -11.81 -6.96
C ASP A 345 11.21 -12.30 -8.42
N TYR A 346 12.35 -12.66 -9.02
CA TYR A 346 12.40 -13.25 -10.36
C TYR A 346 11.73 -14.63 -10.43
N PHE A 347 11.98 -15.51 -9.46
CA PHE A 347 11.30 -16.83 -9.40
C PHE A 347 9.79 -16.67 -9.27
N PHE A 348 9.35 -15.76 -8.41
CA PHE A 348 7.93 -15.44 -8.23
C PHE A 348 7.30 -14.95 -9.55
N ALA A 349 8.00 -14.08 -10.28
CA ALA A 349 7.53 -13.53 -11.54
C ALA A 349 7.49 -14.55 -12.69
N MET A 350 8.50 -15.42 -12.79
CA MET A 350 8.69 -16.30 -13.97
C MET A 350 7.99 -17.65 -13.87
N LEU A 351 7.81 -18.21 -12.66
CA LEU A 351 7.26 -19.56 -12.51
C LEU A 351 5.75 -19.67 -12.73
N LEU A 352 5.05 -18.55 -12.97
CA LEU A 352 3.59 -18.41 -13.11
C LEU A 352 2.80 -18.83 -11.84
N TRP A 353 2.97 -20.06 -11.38
CA TRP A 353 2.28 -20.66 -10.27
C TRP A 353 2.37 -19.85 -8.95
N PRO A 354 3.54 -19.33 -8.52
CA PRO A 354 3.60 -18.50 -7.31
C PRO A 354 2.74 -17.22 -7.44
N ALA A 355 2.82 -16.53 -8.58
CA ALA A 355 2.03 -15.35 -8.84
C ALA A 355 0.52 -15.65 -8.89
N GLU A 356 0.13 -16.79 -9.46
CA GLU A 356 -1.27 -17.21 -9.50
C GLU A 356 -1.80 -17.60 -8.12
N LEU A 357 -1.04 -18.36 -7.31
CA LEU A 357 -1.39 -18.64 -5.91
C LEU A 357 -1.59 -17.37 -5.11
N TYR A 358 -0.67 -16.40 -5.26
CA TYR A 358 -0.78 -15.12 -4.57
C TYR A 358 -1.99 -14.32 -5.06
N MET A 359 -2.34 -14.41 -6.35
CA MET A 359 -3.55 -13.79 -6.88
C MET A 359 -4.82 -14.35 -6.22
N TRP A 360 -4.93 -15.67 -6.02
CA TRP A 360 -6.07 -16.27 -5.30
C TRP A 360 -6.18 -15.80 -3.85
N ILE A 361 -5.03 -15.62 -3.18
CA ILE A 361 -4.98 -15.03 -1.83
C ILE A 361 -5.57 -13.61 -1.85
N ARG A 362 -5.12 -12.77 -2.81
CA ARG A 362 -5.64 -11.41 -2.98
C ARG A 362 -7.14 -11.37 -3.27
N MET A 363 -7.65 -12.31 -4.08
CA MET A 363 -9.08 -12.44 -4.35
C MET A 363 -9.87 -12.76 -3.07
N GLY A 364 -9.34 -13.66 -2.23
CA GLY A 364 -9.92 -13.96 -0.92
C GLY A 364 -10.05 -12.71 -0.05
N HIS A 365 -8.97 -11.93 0.08
CA HIS A 365 -8.98 -10.68 0.85
C HIS A 365 -9.98 -9.67 0.28
N PHE A 366 -10.03 -9.53 -1.05
CA PHE A 366 -10.94 -8.62 -1.73
C PHE A 366 -12.41 -8.98 -1.46
N VAL A 367 -12.80 -10.25 -1.63
CA VAL A 367 -14.16 -10.73 -1.37
C VAL A 367 -14.52 -10.49 0.10
N ARG A 368 -13.60 -10.77 1.03
CA ARG A 368 -13.84 -10.51 2.45
C ARG A 368 -14.07 -9.05 2.77
N ALA A 369 -13.28 -8.15 2.18
CA ALA A 369 -13.44 -6.71 2.40
C ALA A 369 -14.83 -6.23 1.96
N TRP A 370 -15.32 -6.68 0.81
CA TRP A 370 -16.67 -6.36 0.33
C TRP A 370 -17.78 -6.98 1.19
N LEU A 371 -17.65 -8.26 1.56
CA LEU A 371 -18.63 -8.91 2.45
C LEU A 371 -18.69 -8.21 3.81
N LYS A 372 -17.55 -7.80 4.34
CA LYS A 372 -17.43 -7.04 5.58
C LYS A 372 -18.05 -5.64 5.45
N PHE A 373 -17.82 -4.96 4.34
CA PHE A 373 -18.44 -3.68 4.04
C PHE A 373 -19.97 -3.77 4.02
N PHE A 374 -20.52 -4.75 3.29
CA PHE A 374 -21.97 -4.91 3.20
C PHE A 374 -22.62 -5.48 4.47
N SER A 375 -21.87 -6.19 5.31
CA SER A 375 -22.43 -6.72 6.57
C SER A 375 -22.73 -5.64 7.60
N ARG A 376 -22.25 -4.41 7.42
CA ARG A 376 -22.39 -3.25 8.34
C ARG A 376 -21.97 -3.55 9.78
N GLN A 377 -21.23 -4.63 10.03
CA GLN A 377 -20.71 -4.95 11.34
C GLN A 377 -19.56 -3.99 11.67
N GLN A 378 -19.80 -3.06 12.58
CA GLN A 378 -18.73 -2.27 13.19
C GLN A 378 -17.77 -3.21 13.91
N THR A 379 -16.68 -3.55 13.24
CA THR A 379 -15.62 -4.41 13.77
C THR A 379 -14.32 -3.70 13.56
N ASP A 380 -13.70 -3.29 14.67
CA ASP A 380 -12.42 -2.60 14.73
C ASP A 380 -11.35 -3.36 13.93
N ASN A 381 -11.04 -2.84 12.73
CA ASN A 381 -10.07 -3.47 11.83
C ASN A 381 -8.66 -3.46 12.42
N TRP A 382 -8.34 -2.42 13.19
CA TRP A 382 -7.05 -2.28 13.86
C TRP A 382 -6.88 -3.35 14.93
N ALA A 383 -7.93 -3.60 15.73
CA ALA A 383 -7.89 -4.70 16.71
C ALA A 383 -7.80 -6.07 16.02
N ALA A 384 -8.45 -6.26 14.87
CA ALA A 384 -8.35 -7.49 14.09
C ALA A 384 -6.95 -7.72 13.53
N GLN A 385 -6.29 -6.66 13.04
CA GLN A 385 -4.90 -6.69 12.57
C GLN A 385 -3.92 -7.02 13.71
N ALA A 386 -3.97 -6.27 14.82
CA ALA A 386 -3.11 -6.53 15.98
C ALA A 386 -3.32 -7.95 16.55
N LYS A 387 -4.56 -8.48 16.51
CA LYS A 387 -4.84 -9.87 16.90
C LYS A 387 -4.22 -10.88 15.93
N ALA A 388 -4.21 -10.57 14.63
CA ALA A 388 -3.65 -11.43 13.60
C ALA A 388 -2.11 -11.46 13.63
N GLU A 389 -1.48 -10.32 13.90
CA GLU A 389 -0.04 -10.19 14.13
C GLU A 389 0.41 -11.02 15.34
N ARG A 390 -0.40 -11.08 16.41
CA ARG A 390 -0.21 -12.01 17.54
C ARG A 390 -0.55 -13.49 17.23
N GLY A 391 -0.73 -13.85 15.95
CA GLY A 391 -0.98 -15.22 15.50
C GLY A 391 -2.40 -15.76 15.72
N LYS A 392 -3.37 -14.92 16.14
CA LYS A 392 -4.74 -15.37 16.46
C LYS A 392 -5.73 -15.09 15.32
N GLY A 393 -6.73 -15.97 15.16
CA GLY A 393 -7.87 -15.78 14.24
C GLY A 393 -7.76 -16.54 12.91
N ILE A 394 -8.87 -17.16 12.47
CA ILE A 394 -8.92 -18.10 11.32
C ILE A 394 -9.66 -17.54 10.10
N ALA A 395 -10.07 -16.28 10.13
CA ALA A 395 -11.00 -15.72 9.14
C ALA A 395 -10.43 -15.72 7.71
N TRP A 396 -9.10 -15.71 7.55
CA TRP A 396 -8.41 -15.85 6.26
C TRP A 396 -8.77 -17.14 5.51
N THR A 397 -9.24 -18.18 6.21
CA THR A 397 -9.66 -19.46 5.60
C THR A 397 -11.04 -19.41 4.96
N TYR A 398 -11.91 -18.49 5.39
CA TYR A 398 -13.33 -18.48 5.01
C TYR A 398 -13.57 -18.34 3.50
N PRO A 399 -12.84 -17.50 2.75
CA PRO A 399 -13.03 -17.38 1.29
C PRO A 399 -12.71 -18.68 0.56
N PHE A 400 -11.70 -19.42 1.03
CA PHE A 400 -11.31 -20.68 0.41
C PHE A 400 -12.30 -21.78 0.72
N LEU A 401 -12.79 -21.86 1.96
CA LEU A 401 -13.83 -22.82 2.35
C LEU A 401 -15.15 -22.56 1.63
N THR A 402 -15.57 -21.30 1.53
CA THR A 402 -16.79 -20.91 0.81
C THR A 402 -16.66 -21.16 -0.69
N LEU A 403 -15.51 -20.86 -1.29
CA LEU A 403 -15.23 -21.20 -2.68
C LEU A 403 -15.27 -22.72 -2.91
N ALA A 404 -14.61 -23.51 -2.06
CA ALA A 404 -14.60 -24.96 -2.17
C ALA A 404 -16.02 -25.55 -2.08
N LEU A 405 -16.82 -25.10 -1.10
CA LEU A 405 -18.21 -25.52 -0.97
C LEU A 405 -19.03 -25.12 -2.21
N GLY A 406 -18.86 -23.89 -2.71
CA GLY A 406 -19.52 -23.40 -3.92
C GLY A 406 -19.18 -24.23 -5.15
N LEU A 407 -17.91 -24.64 -5.32
CA LEU A 407 -17.48 -25.52 -6.41
C LEU A 407 -18.10 -26.92 -6.29
N VAL A 408 -18.18 -27.49 -5.08
CA VAL A 408 -18.81 -28.80 -4.83
C VAL A 408 -20.30 -28.76 -5.15
N VAL A 409 -21.01 -27.75 -4.63
CA VAL A 409 -22.44 -27.56 -4.90
C VAL A 409 -22.68 -27.31 -6.40
N GLY A 410 -21.87 -26.44 -7.02
CA GLY A 410 -21.94 -26.17 -8.45
C GLY A 410 -21.71 -27.41 -9.30
N ALA A 411 -20.74 -28.25 -8.93
CA ALA A 411 -20.49 -29.53 -9.61
C ALA A 411 -21.66 -30.50 -9.45
N ALA A 412 -22.26 -30.60 -8.26
CA ALA A 412 -23.42 -31.45 -8.02
C ALA A 412 -24.62 -31.02 -8.88
N VAL A 413 -24.89 -29.71 -8.96
CA VAL A 413 -25.93 -29.16 -9.84
C VAL A 413 -25.61 -29.42 -11.31
N TRP A 414 -24.37 -29.16 -11.74
CA TRP A 414 -23.92 -29.36 -13.12
C TRP A 414 -24.13 -30.79 -13.61
N LEU A 415 -23.80 -31.78 -12.78
CA LEU A 415 -23.93 -33.20 -13.13
C LEU A 415 -25.38 -33.65 -13.28
N GLN A 416 -26.34 -32.94 -12.68
CA GLN A 416 -27.78 -33.21 -12.82
C GLN A 416 -28.38 -32.62 -14.10
N LEU A 417 -27.69 -31.69 -14.77
CA LEU A 417 -28.21 -31.07 -16.00
C LEU A 417 -28.16 -32.04 -17.19
N PRO A 418 -29.13 -31.98 -18.13
CA PRO A 418 -29.04 -32.70 -19.39
C PRO A 418 -27.77 -32.36 -20.17
N VAL A 419 -27.22 -33.33 -20.91
CA VAL A 419 -25.98 -33.13 -21.69
C VAL A 419 -26.13 -32.02 -22.71
N ALA A 420 -27.30 -31.90 -23.34
CA ALA A 420 -27.59 -30.80 -24.28
C ALA A 420 -27.43 -29.42 -23.63
N LEU A 421 -28.04 -29.20 -22.46
CA LEU A 421 -27.93 -27.94 -21.74
C LEU A 421 -26.49 -27.65 -21.29
N ARG A 422 -25.75 -28.68 -20.83
CA ARG A 422 -24.32 -28.55 -20.51
C ARG A 422 -23.52 -28.11 -21.73
N SER A 423 -23.78 -28.70 -22.89
CA SER A 423 -23.14 -28.34 -24.15
C SER A 423 -23.44 -26.89 -24.54
N ASP A 424 -24.70 -26.46 -24.46
CA ASP A 424 -25.11 -25.09 -24.80
C ASP A 424 -24.44 -24.05 -23.89
N VAL A 425 -24.39 -24.32 -22.58
CA VAL A 425 -23.71 -23.45 -21.60
C VAL A 425 -22.21 -23.32 -21.94
N LEU A 426 -21.54 -24.43 -22.29
CA LEU A 426 -20.13 -24.39 -22.69
C LEU A 426 -19.92 -23.66 -24.02
N ALA A 427 -20.80 -23.87 -24.99
CA ALA A 427 -20.74 -23.25 -26.32
C ALA A 427 -20.88 -21.73 -26.26
N VAL A 428 -21.64 -21.20 -25.29
CA VAL A 428 -21.77 -19.75 -25.04
C VAL A 428 -20.67 -19.23 -24.11
N GLY A 429 -20.34 -19.99 -23.06
CA GLY A 429 -19.39 -19.57 -22.03
C GLY A 429 -17.96 -19.38 -22.54
N TRP A 430 -17.47 -20.31 -23.36
CA TRP A 430 -16.10 -20.24 -23.90
C TRP A 430 -15.85 -19.01 -24.79
N PRO A 431 -16.72 -18.65 -25.75
CA PRO A 431 -16.58 -17.41 -26.52
C PRO A 431 -16.58 -16.15 -25.66
N ILE A 432 -17.48 -16.04 -24.69
CA ILE A 432 -17.54 -14.88 -23.79
C ILE A 432 -16.23 -14.75 -23.00
N LEU A 433 -15.78 -15.85 -22.39
CA LEU A 433 -14.50 -15.87 -21.66
C LEU A 433 -13.32 -15.56 -22.59
N GLY A 434 -13.34 -16.09 -23.81
CA GLY A 434 -12.32 -15.85 -24.82
C GLY A 434 -12.18 -14.37 -25.16
N VAL A 435 -13.28 -13.68 -25.43
CA VAL A 435 -13.29 -12.23 -25.72
C VAL A 435 -12.71 -11.44 -24.54
N VAL A 436 -13.17 -11.71 -23.31
CA VAL A 436 -12.66 -11.01 -22.12
C VAL A 436 -11.16 -11.28 -21.93
N THR A 437 -10.72 -12.52 -22.14
CA THR A 437 -9.31 -12.92 -22.02
C THR A 437 -8.44 -12.23 -23.07
N VAL A 438 -8.91 -12.12 -24.32
CA VAL A 438 -8.21 -11.39 -25.39
C VAL A 438 -8.05 -9.92 -25.03
N LEU A 439 -9.11 -9.27 -24.53
CA LEU A 439 -9.05 -7.87 -24.10
C LEU A 439 -8.08 -7.66 -22.93
N GLN A 440 -8.10 -8.55 -21.92
CA GLN A 440 -7.14 -8.53 -20.82
C GLN A 440 -5.70 -8.73 -21.31
N THR A 441 -5.50 -9.65 -22.24
CA THR A 441 -4.19 -9.97 -22.82
C THR A 441 -3.65 -8.78 -23.62
N ALA A 442 -4.49 -8.16 -24.46
CA ALA A 442 -4.13 -6.95 -25.18
C ALA A 442 -3.74 -5.82 -24.22
N TRP A 443 -4.48 -5.64 -23.12
CA TRP A 443 -4.14 -4.66 -22.09
C TRP A 443 -2.80 -4.95 -21.40
N MET A 444 -2.48 -6.22 -21.13
CA MET A 444 -1.16 -6.62 -20.62
C MET A 444 -0.05 -6.27 -21.62
N PHE A 445 -0.24 -6.55 -22.91
CA PHE A 445 0.73 -6.17 -23.94
C PHE A 445 0.94 -4.67 -24.04
N VAL A 446 -0.12 -3.85 -23.95
CA VAL A 446 0.00 -2.38 -23.88
C VAL A 446 0.87 -1.97 -22.69
N LYS A 447 0.66 -2.57 -21.51
CA LYS A 447 1.50 -2.31 -20.32
C LYS A 447 2.95 -2.75 -20.50
N ILE A 448 3.18 -3.89 -21.16
CA ILE A 448 4.53 -4.40 -21.47
C ILE A 448 5.26 -3.46 -22.43
N LEU A 449 4.58 -2.94 -23.45
CA LEU A 449 5.18 -2.06 -24.47
C LEU A 449 5.36 -0.62 -23.99
N LYS A 450 4.60 -0.17 -22.98
CA LYS A 450 4.72 1.21 -22.48
C LYS A 450 6.11 1.46 -21.89
N ASN A 451 6.84 2.40 -22.49
CA ASN A 451 8.20 2.77 -22.05
C ASN A 451 8.20 3.34 -20.63
N GLN A 452 9.15 2.86 -19.83
CA GLN A 452 9.41 3.30 -18.45
C GLN A 452 10.27 4.58 -18.41
N ARG A 453 9.93 5.61 -19.21
CA ARG A 453 10.71 6.86 -19.24
C ARG A 453 10.84 7.45 -17.84
N GLY A 454 12.07 7.60 -17.34
CA GLY A 454 12.37 8.14 -16.01
C GLY A 454 12.40 7.11 -14.88
N TYR A 455 12.09 5.84 -15.16
CA TYR A 455 12.18 4.76 -14.19
C TYR A 455 13.34 3.84 -14.59
N LYS A 456 14.52 4.19 -14.11
CA LYS A 456 15.60 3.21 -13.91
C LYS A 456 15.62 2.95 -12.41
N ALA A 457 15.50 1.68 -12.05
CA ALA A 457 16.27 1.18 -10.94
C ALA A 457 17.75 1.44 -11.28
#